data_AF-A0A1J5F8P8-F1
#
_entry.id   AF-A0A1J5F8P8-F1
#
_cell.length_a   1.000
_cell.length_b   1.000
_cell.length_c   1.000
_cell.angle_alpha   90.00
_cell.angle_beta   90.00
_cell.angle_gamma   90.00
#
_symmetry.space_group_name_H-M   'P 1'
#
loop_
_entity.id
_entity.type
_entity.pdbx_description
1 polymer ?
#
loop_
_entity_poly.entity_id
_entity_poly.type
_entity_poly.pdbx_seq_one_letter_code
_entity_poly.pdbx_strand_id
1 'polypeptide(L)'
;MIAGMHEQDLMAYIIFGLILNFAFSIMFGIYLSKNIGMKEMIESKGDKEQSILVGLSLFIPFAKMLLTLFRVTILQIYFLNKGHTHKEFWVYMTNNQD
;
A
#
# COMPACT_ATOMS: atom_id res chain seq x y z
N MET A 1 32.24 -23.39 4.29
CA MET A 1 31.99 -21.98 3.91
C MET A 1 30.77 -21.85 2.98
N ILE A 2 29.67 -22.58 3.28
CA ILE A 2 28.46 -22.65 2.42
C ILE A 2 27.18 -22.35 3.24
N ALA A 3 27.22 -22.46 4.57
CA ALA A 3 26.10 -22.09 5.45
C ALA A 3 25.88 -20.57 5.54
N GLY A 4 26.96 -19.77 5.63
CA GLY A 4 26.85 -18.31 5.74
C GLY A 4 26.37 -17.60 4.46
N MET A 5 26.57 -18.21 3.28
CA MET A 5 26.15 -17.64 2.00
C MET A 5 24.62 -17.67 1.86
N HIS A 6 23.98 -18.75 2.33
CA HIS A 6 22.53 -18.90 2.28
C HIS A 6 21.82 -17.99 3.30
N GLU A 7 22.40 -17.81 4.49
CA GLU A 7 21.89 -16.88 5.50
C GLU A 7 22.02 -15.42 5.05
N GLN A 8 23.13 -15.07 4.39
CA GLN A 8 23.35 -13.74 3.81
C GLN A 8 22.36 -13.45 2.67
N ASP A 9 22.15 -14.40 1.76
CA ASP A 9 21.16 -14.27 0.68
C ASP A 9 19.74 -14.11 1.24
N LEU A 10 19.37 -14.92 2.24
CA LEU A 10 18.07 -14.83 2.90
C LEU A 10 17.86 -13.47 3.58
N MET A 11 18.88 -12.94 4.27
CA MET A 11 18.83 -11.60 4.85
C MET A 11 18.71 -10.51 3.79
N ALA A 12 19.40 -10.65 2.65
CA ALA A 12 19.28 -9.71 1.54
C ALA A 12 17.84 -9.70 0.97
N TYR A 13 17.19 -10.86 0.81
CA TYR A 13 15.79 -10.93 0.38
C TYR A 13 14.82 -10.27 1.37
N ILE A 14 15.02 -10.48 2.67
CA ILE A 14 14.19 -9.86 3.71
C ILE A 14 14.34 -8.33 3.67
N ILE A 15 15.57 -7.82 3.66
CA ILE A 15 15.86 -6.39 3.61
C ILE A 15 15.29 -5.78 2.32
N PHE A 16 15.50 -6.43 1.18
CA PHE A 16 14.95 -5.99 -0.10
C PHE A 16 13.43 -5.95 -0.09
N GLY A 17 12.77 -6.97 0.46
CA GLY A 17 11.32 -7.01 0.63
C GLY A 17 10.78 -5.90 1.52
N LEU A 18 11.50 -5.56 2.59
CA LEU A 18 11.17 -4.42 3.45
C LEU A 18 11.32 -3.09 2.69
N ILE A 19 12.42 -2.88 1.97
CA ILE A 19 12.65 -1.67 1.15
C ILE A 19 11.55 -1.52 0.10
N LEU A 20 11.23 -2.59 -0.64
CA LEU A 20 10.16 -2.58 -1.63
C LEU A 20 8.80 -2.26 -1.01
N ASN A 21 8.48 -2.80 0.18
CA ASN A 21 7.25 -2.49 0.89
C ASN A 21 7.10 -0.97 1.13
N PHE A 22 8.18 -0.28 1.50
CA PHE A 22 8.16 1.17 1.67
C PHE A 22 8.11 1.92 0.32
N ALA A 23 8.92 1.52 -0.65
CA ALA A 23 8.98 2.16 -1.95
C ALA A 23 7.63 2.17 -2.67
N PHE A 24 6.95 1.02 -2.76
CA PHE A 24 5.62 0.92 -3.37
C PHE A 24 4.57 1.71 -2.59
N SER A 25 4.59 1.65 -1.26
CA SER A 25 3.65 2.38 -0.42
C SER A 25 3.77 3.90 -0.60
N ILE A 26 5.00 4.41 -0.68
CA ILE A 26 5.27 5.84 -0.91
C ILE A 26 4.86 6.22 -2.33
N MET A 27 5.25 5.45 -3.33
CA MET A 27 4.93 5.73 -4.74
C MET A 27 3.41 5.77 -4.97
N PHE A 28 2.67 4.84 -4.35
CA PHE A 28 1.21 4.84 -4.42
C PHE A 28 0.59 6.07 -3.72
N GLY A 29 1.11 6.46 -2.56
CA GLY A 29 0.68 7.67 -1.87
C GLY A 29 0.91 8.95 -2.68
N ILE A 30 2.10 9.07 -3.29
CA ILE A 30 2.42 10.20 -4.18
C ILE A 30 1.50 10.20 -5.40
N TYR A 31 1.25 9.05 -6.01
CA TYR A 31 0.33 8.92 -7.13
C TYR A 31 -1.08 9.40 -6.78
N LEU A 32 -1.63 8.97 -5.65
CA LEU A 32 -2.94 9.44 -5.20
C LEU A 32 -2.92 10.95 -4.90
N SER A 33 -1.91 11.42 -4.19
CA SER A 33 -1.77 12.84 -3.84
C SER A 33 -1.69 13.75 -5.05
N LYS A 34 -1.01 13.32 -6.13
CA LYS A 34 -0.92 14.08 -7.37
C LYS A 34 -2.27 14.14 -8.13
N ASN A 35 -3.10 13.11 -8.03
CA ASN A 35 -4.38 13.04 -8.75
C ASN A 35 -5.56 13.63 -7.96
N ILE A 36 -5.51 13.65 -6.62
CA ILE A 36 -6.58 14.15 -5.75
C ILE A 36 -6.23 15.54 -5.19
N GLY A 37 -4.96 15.77 -4.86
CA GLY A 37 -4.50 16.91 -4.07
C GLY A 37 -4.36 16.55 -2.59
N MET A 38 -3.21 16.92 -1.99
CA MET A 38 -2.90 16.62 -0.59
C MET A 38 -3.93 17.16 0.40
N LYS A 39 -4.41 18.39 0.16
CA LYS A 39 -5.40 19.06 1.02
C LYS A 39 -6.72 18.30 1.02
N GLU A 40 -7.21 17.93 -0.16
CA GLU A 40 -8.43 17.14 -0.31
C GLU A 40 -8.30 15.74 0.29
N MET A 41 -7.14 15.09 0.19
CA MET A 41 -6.91 13.80 0.83
C MET A 41 -7.03 13.88 2.36
N ILE A 42 -6.52 14.95 2.98
CA ILE A 42 -6.59 15.13 4.44
C ILE A 42 -8.03 15.43 4.86
N GLU A 43 -8.74 16.29 4.13
CA GLU A 43 -10.12 16.66 4.43
C GLU A 43 -11.12 15.52 4.21
N SER A 44 -10.87 14.66 3.22
CA SER A 44 -11.74 13.51 2.90
C SER A 44 -11.34 12.21 3.60
N LYS A 45 -10.28 12.22 4.41
CA LYS A 45 -9.85 11.05 5.18
C LYS A 45 -10.86 10.79 6.30
N GLY A 46 -11.63 9.71 6.17
CA GLY A 46 -12.53 9.25 7.24
C GLY A 46 -11.78 8.78 8.50
N ASP A 47 -12.54 8.60 9.58
CA ASP A 47 -12.02 8.20 10.91
C ASP A 47 -11.77 6.69 11.00
N LYS A 48 -10.92 6.20 10.10
CA LYS A 48 -10.59 4.78 10.02
C LYS A 48 -9.34 4.49 10.84
N GLU A 49 -9.54 3.84 11.98
CA GLU A 49 -8.44 3.23 12.72
C GLU A 49 -7.72 2.22 11.82
N GLN A 50 -6.40 2.32 11.77
CA GLN A 50 -5.57 1.41 11.00
C GLN A 50 -5.74 0.00 11.57
N SER A 51 -6.47 -0.86 10.84
CA SER A 51 -6.74 -2.24 11.27
C SER A 51 -5.44 -2.95 11.67
N ILE A 52 -5.47 -3.62 12.82
CA ILE A 52 -4.34 -4.33 13.43
C ILE A 52 -3.68 -5.32 12.45
N LEU A 53 -4.46 -5.88 11.52
CA LEU A 53 -3.99 -6.77 10.44
C LEU A 53 -3.04 -6.07 9.46
N VAL A 54 -3.29 -4.79 9.16
CA VAL A 54 -2.38 -3.97 8.33
C VAL A 54 -1.08 -3.69 9.08
N GLY A 55 -1.16 -3.48 10.40
CA GLY A 55 0.01 -3.35 11.27
C GLY A 55 0.87 -4.63 11.28
N LEU A 56 0.26 -5.80 11.44
CA LEU A 56 0.94 -7.10 11.41
C LEU A 56 1.63 -7.38 10.07
N SER A 57 1.06 -6.92 8.95
CA SER A 57 1.65 -7.09 7.62
C SER A 57 3.00 -6.37 7.43
N LEU A 58 3.36 -5.42 8.30
CA LEU A 58 4.69 -4.77 8.29
C LEU A 58 5.82 -5.72 8.69
N PHE A 59 5.53 -6.76 9.46
CA PHE A 59 6.52 -7.73 9.94
C PHE A 59 6.79 -8.87 8.96
N ILE A 60 5.94 -9.03 7.94
CA ILE A 60 6.11 -10.04 6.91
C ILE A 60 6.67 -9.36 5.65
N PRO A 61 7.91 -9.67 5.23
CA PRO A 61 8.49 -9.17 3.99
C PRO A 61 7.54 -9.46 2.81
N PHE A 62 7.40 -8.52 1.88
CA PHE A 62 6.53 -8.62 0.69
C PHE A 62 5.01 -8.66 0.93
N ALA A 63 4.50 -8.93 2.14
CA ALA A 63 3.06 -8.99 2.40
C ALA A 63 2.36 -7.64 2.14
N LYS A 64 2.94 -6.55 2.65
CA LYS A 64 2.43 -5.19 2.42
C LYS A 64 2.49 -4.79 0.93
N MET A 65 3.49 -5.25 0.19
CA MET A 65 3.58 -5.06 -1.25
C MET A 65 2.39 -5.72 -1.96
N LEU A 66 2.05 -6.98 -1.64
CA LEU A 66 0.88 -7.65 -2.23
C LEU A 66 -0.42 -6.89 -1.96
N LEU A 67 -0.61 -6.38 -0.74
CA LEU A 67 -1.76 -5.54 -0.41
C LEU A 67 -1.77 -4.23 -1.20
N THR A 68 -0.60 -3.62 -1.42
CA THR A 68 -0.47 -2.39 -2.23
C THR A 68 -0.82 -2.66 -3.68
N LEU A 69 -0.32 -3.75 -4.26
CA LEU A 69 -0.65 -4.17 -5.62
C LEU A 69 -2.14 -4.44 -5.76
N PHE A 70 -2.75 -5.15 -4.81
CA PHE A 70 -4.20 -5.39 -4.78
C PHE A 70 -5.00 -4.08 -4.76
N ARG A 71 -4.58 -3.10 -3.94
CA ARG A 71 -5.20 -1.76 -3.92
C ARG A 71 -5.06 -1.03 -5.25
N VAL A 72 -3.90 -1.13 -5.91
CA VAL A 72 -3.68 -0.58 -7.26
C VAL A 72 -4.61 -1.28 -8.27
N THR A 73 -4.74 -2.59 -8.20
CA THR A 73 -5.63 -3.35 -9.08
C THR A 73 -7.08 -2.93 -8.93
N ILE A 74 -7.58 -2.76 -7.70
CA ILE A 74 -8.94 -2.25 -7.46
C ILE A 74 -9.09 -0.84 -8.03
N LEU A 75 -8.13 0.05 -7.76
CA LEU A 75 -8.18 1.42 -8.29
C LEU A 75 -8.26 1.42 -9.82
N GLN A 76 -7.38 0.65 -10.50
CA GLN A 76 -7.32 0.64 -11.96
C GLN A 76 -8.55 -0.02 -12.59
N ILE A 77 -8.91 -1.23 -12.14
CA ILE A 77 -9.94 -2.04 -12.78
C ILE A 77 -11.34 -1.63 -12.35
N TYR A 78 -11.53 -1.33 -11.05
CA TYR A 78 -12.87 -1.10 -10.51
C TYR A 78 -13.26 0.37 -10.51
N PHE A 79 -12.33 1.27 -10.24
CA PHE A 79 -12.62 2.71 -10.22
C PHE A 79 -12.36 3.37 -11.58
N LEU A 80 -11.08 3.42 -12.00
CA LEU A 80 -10.69 4.20 -13.19
C LEU A 80 -11.33 3.67 -14.47
N ASN A 81 -11.39 2.35 -14.66
CA ASN A 81 -12.00 1.76 -15.86
C ASN A 81 -13.54 1.93 -15.91
N LYS A 82 -14.19 2.18 -14.77
CA LYS A 82 -15.62 2.51 -14.71
C LYS A 82 -15.91 4.01 -14.77
N GLY A 83 -14.88 4.85 -14.86
CA GLY A 83 -15.00 6.31 -14.88
C GLY A 83 -15.07 6.96 -13.50
N HIS A 84 -14.85 6.21 -12.42
CA HIS A 84 -14.70 6.78 -11.08
C HIS A 84 -13.32 7.41 -10.89
N THR A 85 -13.25 8.36 -9.96
CA THR A 85 -12.08 9.18 -9.67
C THR A 85 -11.22 8.58 -8.56
N HIS A 86 -9.94 8.98 -8.51
CA HIS A 86 -9.03 8.63 -7.42
C HIS A 86 -9.56 9.09 -6.06
N LYS A 87 -10.36 10.16 -6.01
CA LYS A 87 -10.99 10.68 -4.80
C LYS A 87 -12.03 9.72 -4.24
N GLU A 88 -12.91 9.17 -5.10
CA GLU A 88 -13.88 8.16 -4.68
C GLU A 88 -13.19 6.90 -4.15
N PHE A 89 -12.09 6.50 -4.78
CA PHE A 89 -11.27 5.40 -4.28
C PHE A 89 -10.64 5.71 -2.91
N TRP A 90 -10.16 6.93 -2.71
CA TRP A 90 -9.61 7.36 -1.42
C TRP A 90 -10.67 7.35 -0.31
N VAL A 91 -11.87 7.84 -0.60
CA VAL A 91 -13.01 7.77 0.32
C VAL A 91 -13.39 6.32 0.60
N TYR A 92 -13.48 5.46 -0.43
CA TYR A 92 -13.72 4.01 -0.25
C TYR A 92 -12.69 3.34 0.65
N MET A 93 -11.41 3.71 0.54
CA MET A 93 -10.37 3.15 1.40
C MET A 93 -10.44 3.68 2.84
N THR A 94 -10.88 4.91 3.04
CA THR A 94 -10.80 5.64 4.32
C THR A 94 -12.12 5.76 5.09
N ASN A 95 -13.26 5.47 4.48
CA ASN A 95 -14.53 5.36 5.18
C ASN A 95 -14.84 3.88 5.48
N ASN A 96 -15.33 3.61 6.69
CA ASN A 96 -15.98 2.34 6.97
C ASN A 96 -17.40 2.43 6.39
N GLN A 97 -17.66 1.65 5.34
CA GLN A 97 -19.03 1.17 5.13
C GLN A 97 -19.19 0.00 6.08
N ASP A 98 -19.80 0.26 7.23
CA ASP A 98 -20.70 -0.72 7.82
C ASP A 98 -21.99 -0.75 6.98
#